data_AF-A0A1G8BU75-F1
#
_entry.id   AF-A0A1G8BU75-F1
#
_cell.length_a   1.000
_cell.length_b   1.000
_cell.length_c   1.000
_cell.angle_alpha   90.00
_cell.angle_beta   90.00
_cell.angle_gamma   90.00
#
_symmetry.space_group_name_H-M   'P 1'
#
loop_
_entity.id
_entity.type
_entity.pdbx_description
1 polymer ?
#
loop_
_entity_poly.entity_id
_entity_poly.type
_entity_poly.pdbx_seq_one_letter_code
_entity_poly.pdbx_strand_id
1 'polypeptide(L)'
;MEITKELVLRLCERKDSKRKRMLFELYRDLFMSTMSARFLVDVINEKLSMQAVSLYDIKYIRAKMKKWGDPQMPVQKSEKSEAETQPKAAMKFPRSEPEPYVKPSKKY
;
A
#
# COMPACT_ATOMS: atom_id res chain seq x y z
N MET A 1 -7.15 -15.18 21.05
CA MET A 1 -5.76 -14.90 21.47
C MET A 1 -5.70 -13.43 21.82
N GLU A 2 -5.18 -13.09 23.00
CA GLU A 2 -4.88 -11.70 23.33
C GLU A 2 -3.67 -11.24 22.52
N ILE A 3 -3.75 -10.04 21.96
CA ILE A 3 -2.69 -9.48 21.11
C ILE A 3 -1.86 -8.58 22.01
N THR A 4 -0.65 -9.02 22.30
CA THR A 4 0.28 -8.28 23.17
C THR A 4 1.31 -7.51 22.36
N LYS A 5 1.84 -6.42 22.95
CA LYS A 5 2.93 -5.62 22.38
C LYS A 5 4.14 -6.49 22.01
N GLU A 6 4.51 -7.43 22.88
CA GLU A 6 5.64 -8.34 22.68
C GLU A 6 5.48 -9.24 21.45
N LEU A 7 4.26 -9.73 21.20
CA LEU A 7 3.98 -10.54 20.03
C LEU A 7 4.20 -9.75 18.74
N VAL A 8 3.73 -8.50 18.69
CA VAL A 8 3.93 -7.61 17.54
C VAL A 8 5.42 -7.31 17.32
N LEU A 9 6.18 -7.06 18.39
CA LEU A 9 7.63 -6.85 18.30
C LEU A 9 8.36 -8.07 17.71
N ARG A 10 8.07 -9.28 18.21
CA ARG A 10 8.65 -10.53 17.68
C ARG A 10 8.31 -10.74 16.20
N LEU A 11 7.09 -10.40 15.78
CA LEU A 11 6.68 -10.49 14.36
C LEU A 11 7.38 -9.44 13.49
N CYS A 12 7.65 -8.25 14.03
CA CYS A 12 8.41 -7.21 13.34
C CYS A 12 9.87 -7.61 13.13
N GLU A 13 10.52 -8.18 14.13
CA GLU A 13 11.90 -8.70 14.02
C GLU A 13 12.01 -9.77 12.93
N ARG A 14 11.03 -10.70 12.88
CA ARG A 14 10.97 -11.78 11.89
C ARG A 14 10.49 -11.33 10.51
N LYS A 15 10.11 -10.05 10.35
CA LYS A 15 9.48 -9.49 9.13
C LYS A 15 8.29 -10.31 8.62
N ASP A 16 7.51 -10.88 9.53
CA ASP A 16 6.37 -11.72 9.19
C ASP A 16 5.27 -10.88 8.51
N SER A 17 4.61 -11.44 7.50
CA SER A 17 3.51 -10.76 6.79
C SER A 17 2.31 -10.47 7.71
N LYS A 18 2.12 -11.29 8.75
CA LYS A 18 1.07 -11.12 9.77
C LYS A 18 1.30 -9.92 10.68
N ARG A 19 2.52 -9.38 10.75
CA ARG A 19 2.85 -8.24 11.63
C ARG A 19 1.91 -7.05 11.42
N LYS A 20 1.50 -6.78 10.17
CA LYS A 20 0.63 -5.66 9.81
C LYS A 20 -0.80 -5.84 10.32
N ARG A 21 -1.32 -7.08 10.31
CA ARG A 21 -2.65 -7.40 10.83
C ARG A 21 -2.67 -7.29 12.35
N MET A 22 -1.66 -7.85 13.01
CA MET A 22 -1.54 -7.77 14.47
C MET A 22 -1.34 -6.31 14.94
N LEU A 23 -0.58 -5.50 14.19
CA LEU A 23 -0.43 -4.07 14.47
C LEU A 23 -1.75 -3.32 14.37
N PHE A 24 -2.59 -3.63 13.37
CA PHE A 24 -3.92 -3.06 13.23
C PHE A 24 -4.82 -3.44 14.41
N GLU A 25 -4.85 -4.71 14.80
CA GLU A 25 -5.70 -5.18 15.88
C GLU A 25 -5.26 -4.60 17.24
N LEU A 26 -3.95 -4.46 17.50
CA LEU A 26 -3.41 -3.85 18.72
C LEU A 26 -3.69 -2.34 18.84
N TYR A 27 -3.65 -1.61 17.71
CA TYR A 27 -3.84 -0.15 17.67
C TYR A 27 -5.10 0.25 16.88
N ARG A 28 -6.15 -0.57 16.95
CA ARG A 28 -7.35 -0.44 16.11
C ARG A 28 -7.94 0.97 16.19
N ASP A 29 -8.08 1.50 17.40
CA ASP A 29 -8.68 2.82 17.64
C ASP A 29 -7.87 3.94 17.00
N LEU A 30 -6.53 3.83 17.00
CA LEU A 30 -5.66 4.79 16.32
C LEU A 30 -5.88 4.73 14.80
N PHE A 31 -6.02 3.53 14.22
CA PHE A 31 -6.26 3.39 12.78
C PHE A 31 -7.65 3.85 12.36
N MET A 32 -8.65 3.76 13.24
CA MET A 32 -10.00 4.27 13.00
C MET A 32 -10.11 5.79 13.16
N SER A 33 -9.13 6.44 13.79
CA SER A 33 -9.05 7.89 13.87
C SER A 33 -8.70 8.57 12.52
N THR A 34 -9.04 9.84 12.39
CA THR A 34 -8.73 10.69 11.22
C THR A 34 -7.29 11.22 11.21
N MET A 35 -6.41 10.70 12.06
CA MET A 35 -5.04 11.17 12.20
C MET A 35 -4.20 10.98 10.92
N SER A 36 -3.16 11.78 10.74
CA SER A 36 -2.28 11.63 9.58
C SER A 36 -1.46 10.33 9.66
N ALA A 37 -1.08 9.78 8.50
CA ALA A 37 -0.26 8.57 8.47
C ALA A 37 1.12 8.76 9.12
N ARG A 38 1.69 9.97 9.02
CA ARG A 38 2.96 10.34 9.66
C ARG A 38 2.83 10.31 11.18
N PHE A 39 1.81 10.96 11.70
CA PHE A 39 1.52 10.95 13.13
C PHE A 39 1.33 9.54 13.69
N LEU A 40 0.63 8.67 12.94
CA LEU A 40 0.48 7.27 13.36
C LEU A 40 1.81 6.52 13.42
N VAL A 41 2.74 6.77 12.49
CA VAL A 41 4.09 6.18 12.55
C VAL A 41 4.79 6.61 13.84
N ASP A 42 4.77 7.90 14.14
CA ASP A 42 5.49 8.46 15.29
C ASP A 42 4.94 7.88 16.60
N VAL A 43 3.62 7.96 16.81
CA VAL A 43 2.97 7.46 18.03
C VAL A 43 3.14 5.95 18.21
N ILE A 44 3.02 5.18 17.13
CA ILE A 44 3.16 3.72 17.22
C ILE A 44 4.62 3.34 17.49
N ASN A 45 5.59 3.95 16.83
CA ASN A 45 7.01 3.67 17.08
C ASN A 45 7.43 4.12 18.48
N GLU A 46 6.90 5.24 18.99
CA GLU A 46 7.10 5.69 20.36
C GLU A 46 6.53 4.67 21.37
N LYS A 47 5.29 4.23 21.17
CA LYS A 47 4.66 3.19 22.01
C LYS A 47 5.38 1.85 21.93
N LEU A 48 5.97 1.52 20.79
CA LEU A 48 6.77 0.30 20.61
C LEU A 48 8.20 0.46 21.13
N SER A 49 8.65 1.69 21.40
CA SER A 49 10.02 2.04 21.78
C SER A 49 11.06 1.56 20.75
N MET A 50 10.64 1.44 19.48
CA MET A 50 11.45 0.92 18.37
C MET A 50 10.88 1.42 17.03
N GLN A 51 11.76 1.71 16.06
CA GLN A 51 11.37 2.00 14.68
C GLN A 51 10.96 0.71 13.93
N ALA A 52 9.81 0.15 14.28
CA ALA A 52 9.30 -1.09 13.69
C ALA A 52 8.38 -0.85 12.49
N VAL A 53 7.77 0.34 12.42
CA VAL A 53 6.68 0.66 11.50
C VAL A 53 7.08 1.78 10.57
N SER A 54 6.82 1.59 9.28
CA SER A 54 7.04 2.59 8.24
C SER A 54 5.73 3.25 7.79
N LEU A 55 5.85 4.38 7.11
CA LEU A 55 4.71 5.04 6.44
C LEU A 55 3.98 4.11 5.46
N TYR A 56 4.71 3.20 4.80
CA TYR A 56 4.13 2.24 3.88
C TYR A 56 3.23 1.24 4.61
N ASP A 57 3.67 0.76 5.78
CA ASP A 57 2.88 -0.16 6.61
C ASP A 57 1.55 0.48 7.03
N ILE A 58 1.57 1.75 7.46
CA ILE A 58 0.35 2.49 7.83
C ILE A 58 -0.61 2.63 6.65
N LYS A 59 -0.11 3.04 5.48
CA LYS A 59 -0.92 3.17 4.26
C LYS A 59 -1.52 1.83 3.84
N TYR A 60 -0.71 0.76 3.89
CA TYR A 60 -1.15 -0.59 3.57
C TYR A 60 -2.28 -1.05 4.50
N ILE A 61 -2.11 -0.86 5.81
CA ILE A 61 -3.11 -1.21 6.82
C ILE A 61 -4.42 -0.46 6.54
N ARG A 62 -4.38 0.86 6.33
CA ARG A 62 -5.58 1.66 6.01
C ARG A 62 -6.29 1.19 4.74
N ALA A 63 -5.54 0.76 3.72
CA ALA A 63 -6.13 0.22 2.50
C ALA A 63 -6.78 -1.17 2.72
N LYS A 64 -6.26 -1.96 3.67
CA LYS A 64 -6.73 -3.33 3.94
C LYS A 64 -7.72 -3.43 5.11
N MET A 65 -7.80 -2.43 5.98
CA MET A 65 -8.61 -2.50 7.21
C MET A 65 -10.09 -2.74 6.94
N LYS A 66 -10.63 -2.23 5.83
CA LYS A 66 -12.02 -2.51 5.42
C LYS A 66 -12.29 -4.01 5.22
N LYS A 67 -11.28 -4.77 4.76
CA LYS A 67 -11.35 -6.23 4.57
C LYS A 67 -11.10 -7.01 5.85
N TRP A 68 -10.52 -6.38 6.87
CA TRP A 68 -10.27 -6.99 8.18
C TRP A 68 -11.36 -6.68 9.20
N GLY A 69 -12.20 -5.67 8.92
CA GLY A 69 -13.35 -5.29 9.74
C GLY A 69 -14.54 -6.23 9.62
N ASP A 70 -14.60 -7.06 8.57
CA ASP A 70 -15.63 -8.11 8.45
C ASP A 70 -15.23 -9.33 9.29
N PRO A 71 -16.06 -9.78 10.25
CA PRO A 71 -15.74 -10.90 11.15
C PRO A 71 -15.64 -12.27 10.46
N GLN A 72 -15.88 -12.36 9.16
CA GLN A 72 -15.91 -13.61 8.42
C GLN A 72 -14.80 -13.61 7.35
N MET A 73 -13.70 -14.32 7.63
CA MET A 73 -13.13 -15.38 6.78
C MET A 73 -11.62 -15.61 7.07
N PRO A 74 -11.17 -16.88 6.95
CA PRO A 74 -9.76 -17.25 7.12
C PRO A 74 -8.95 -16.72 5.95
N VAL A 75 -7.85 -16.03 6.24
CA VAL A 75 -6.91 -15.55 5.22
C VAL A 75 -6.21 -16.77 4.64
N GLN A 76 -6.73 -17.29 3.53
CA GLN A 76 -6.02 -18.22 2.68
C GLN A 76 -4.69 -17.59 2.24
N LYS A 77 -3.64 -18.40 2.35
CA LYS A 77 -2.26 -18.10 1.97
C LYS A 77 -2.25 -17.52 0.55
N SER A 78 -1.78 -16.28 0.40
CA SER A 78 -1.34 -15.81 -0.89
C SER A 78 0.09 -16.28 -1.05
N GLU A 79 0.25 -17.43 -1.71
CA GLU A 79 1.50 -17.76 -2.37
C GLU A 79 1.94 -16.58 -3.22
N LYS A 80 3.23 -16.29 -3.08
CA LYS A 80 3.97 -15.31 -3.83
C LYS A 80 4.03 -15.83 -5.27
N SER A 81 3.12 -15.38 -6.13
CA SER A 81 3.32 -15.52 -7.57
C SER A 81 4.41 -14.53 -7.98
N GLU A 82 5.52 -15.14 -8.36
CA GLU A 82 6.68 -14.56 -9.00
C GLU A 82 6.27 -13.74 -10.21
N ALA A 83 6.95 -12.62 -10.40
CA ALA A 83 6.69 -11.68 -11.46
C ALA A 83 7.15 -12.26 -12.81
N GLU A 84 6.26 -12.91 -13.54
CA GLU A 84 6.34 -12.94 -15.01
C GLU A 84 5.69 -11.66 -15.55
N THR A 85 6.50 -10.61 -15.70
CA THR A 85 6.11 -9.47 -16.54
C THR A 85 6.73 -9.68 -17.91
N GLN A 86 5.92 -10.12 -18.88
CA GLN A 86 5.80 -9.64 -20.27
C GLN A 86 4.95 -10.66 -21.06
N PRO A 87 3.96 -10.23 -21.89
CA PRO A 87 4.33 -9.57 -23.15
C PRO A 87 3.40 -8.43 -23.64
N LYS A 88 4.04 -7.51 -24.38
CA LYS A 88 3.57 -6.80 -25.59
C LYS A 88 2.20 -6.10 -25.56
N ALA A 89 2.26 -4.77 -25.48
CA ALA A 89 1.49 -3.90 -26.38
C ALA A 89 2.43 -2.80 -26.92
N ALA A 90 3.13 -3.11 -28.00
CA ALA A 90 3.71 -2.07 -28.83
C ALA A 90 2.54 -1.32 -29.46
N MET A 91 2.18 -0.15 -28.93
CA MET A 91 1.28 0.76 -29.63
C MET A 91 2.01 1.18 -30.92
N LYS A 92 1.65 0.53 -32.04
CA LYS A 92 1.99 1.05 -33.36
C LYS A 92 1.10 2.26 -33.58
N PHE A 93 1.62 3.46 -33.31
CA PHE A 93 1.08 4.66 -33.91
C PHE A 93 1.42 4.63 -35.39
N PRO A 94 0.45 4.63 -36.33
CA PRO A 94 0.78 4.95 -37.70
C PRO A 94 1.34 6.38 -37.69
N ARG A 95 2.60 6.52 -38.10
CA ARG A 95 3.19 7.82 -38.39
C ARG A 95 2.46 8.36 -39.62
N SER A 96 1.40 9.12 -39.42
CA SER A 96 0.87 9.97 -40.47
C SER A 96 1.94 11.01 -40.80
N GLU A 97 2.31 11.08 -42.07
CA GLU A 97 3.18 12.14 -42.58
C GLU A 97 2.53 13.50 -42.27
N PRO A 98 3.30 14.50 -41.80
CA PRO A 98 2.73 15.83 -41.60
C PRO A 98 2.36 16.40 -42.96
N GLU A 99 1.10 16.82 -43.12
CA GLU A 99 0.67 17.52 -44.33
C GLU A 99 1.56 18.76 -44.59
N PRO A 100 1.92 19.04 -45.85
CA PRO A 100 2.72 20.21 -46.17
C PRO A 100 1.95 21.49 -45.79
N TYR A 101 2.59 22.33 -44.97
CA TYR A 101 2.02 23.60 -44.53
C TYR A 101 1.76 24.53 -45.73
N VAL A 102 0.49 24.76 -46.06
CA VAL A 102 0.08 25.75 -47.06
C VAL A 102 -0.03 27.12 -46.37
N LYS A 103 0.84 28.07 -46.77
CA LYS A 103 0.77 29.45 -46.30
C LYS A 103 -0.56 30.08 -46.74
N PRO A 104 -1.37 30.67 -45.85
CA PRO A 104 -2.56 31.40 -46.25
C PRO A 104 -2.15 32.64 -47.05
N SER A 105 -2.57 32.70 -48.31
CA SER A 105 -2.37 33.86 -49.18
C SER A 105 -3.20 35.04 -48.65
N LYS A 106 -2.51 36.13 -48.33
CA LYS A 106 -3.13 37.43 -47.99
C LYS A 106 -3.96 37.89 -49.19
N LYS A 107 -5.28 37.90 -49.06
CA LYS A 107 -6.14 38.68 -49.94
C LYS A 107 -6.07 40.14 -49.45
N TYR A 108 -5.51 41.01 -50.28
CA TYR A 108 -5.66 42.46 -50.16
C TYR A 108 -7.01 42.87 -50.76
#